data_AF-A0A1W9PD30-F1
#
_entry.id   AF-A0A1W9PD30-F1
#
_cell.length_a   1.000
_cell.length_b   1.000
_cell.length_c   1.000
_cell.angle_alpha   90.00
_cell.angle_beta   90.00
_cell.angle_gamma   90.00
#
_symmetry.space_group_name_H-M   'P 1'
#
loop_
_entity.id
_entity.type
_entity.pdbx_description
1 polymer ?
#
loop_
_entity_poly.entity_id
_entity_poly.type
_entity_poly.pdbx_seq_one_letter_code
_entity_poly.pdbx_strand_id
1 'polypeptide(L)'
;MLLIKKFFLGFLKYFILPIFLVYISLTGCITTKRYKLPKQSEIISKKEKENIFEILSSQEVKRKDIAFVLIYYLRDFLPFFEPVSKGRPVNDNISDITGLKEEEYIKKAVNMGWMRIMPDGKFYPYDKVKRFQFAIILYRVFGSLVFLQNSGQENVDIKDVHPSDYIYNPVFFVVSHKLLPLVNGYFYRNKTVTGYEVCLALSKLRKMLKK
;
A
#
# COMPACT_ATOMS: atom_id res chain seq x y z
N MET A 1 -53.59 43.34 -40.11
CA MET A 1 -52.82 42.74 -39.00
C MET A 1 -51.92 41.55 -39.39
N LEU A 2 -51.78 41.21 -40.70
CA LEU A 2 -50.89 40.11 -41.16
C LEU A 2 -49.56 40.58 -41.77
N LEU A 3 -49.45 41.82 -42.26
CA LEU A 3 -48.20 42.35 -42.83
C LEU A 3 -47.11 42.67 -41.78
N ILE A 4 -47.50 43.16 -40.59
CA ILE A 4 -46.55 43.59 -39.55
C ILE A 4 -45.80 42.39 -38.93
N LYS A 5 -46.43 41.21 -38.84
CA LYS A 5 -45.80 39.99 -38.30
C LYS A 5 -44.70 39.41 -39.21
N LYS A 6 -44.81 39.55 -40.54
CA LYS A 6 -43.77 39.06 -41.48
C LYS A 6 -42.53 39.96 -41.46
N PHE A 7 -42.70 41.27 -41.26
CA PHE A 7 -41.58 42.21 -41.19
C PHE A 7 -40.75 42.00 -39.90
N PHE A 8 -41.42 41.78 -38.76
CA PHE A 8 -40.74 41.58 -37.48
C PHE A 8 -40.00 40.23 -37.37
N LEU A 9 -40.52 39.17 -38.01
CA LEU A 9 -39.82 37.87 -38.06
C LEU A 9 -38.59 37.86 -38.98
N GLY A 10 -38.59 38.69 -40.03
CA GLY A 10 -37.42 38.89 -40.88
C GLY A 10 -36.31 39.63 -40.14
N PHE A 11 -36.66 40.75 -39.51
CA PHE A 11 -35.68 41.63 -38.85
C PHE A 11 -34.95 40.97 -37.68
N LEU A 12 -35.65 40.11 -36.91
CA LEU A 12 -35.07 39.41 -35.76
C LEU A 12 -34.05 38.32 -36.16
N LYS A 13 -34.21 37.71 -37.34
CA LYS A 13 -33.34 36.62 -37.82
C LYS A 13 -32.00 37.14 -38.35
N TYR A 14 -31.96 38.33 -38.93
CA TYR A 14 -30.74 38.91 -39.53
C TYR A 14 -29.87 39.69 -38.53
N PHE A 15 -30.40 40.11 -37.38
CA PHE A 15 -29.62 40.83 -36.36
C PHE A 15 -29.11 39.93 -35.23
N ILE A 16 -29.85 38.90 -34.82
CA ILE A 16 -29.43 38.04 -33.69
C ILE A 16 -28.36 37.02 -34.10
N LEU A 17 -28.42 36.48 -35.32
CA LEU A 17 -27.44 35.50 -35.81
C LEU A 17 -26.00 36.03 -35.91
N PRO A 18 -25.73 37.24 -36.44
CA PRO A 18 -24.36 37.77 -36.50
C PRO A 18 -23.84 38.17 -35.11
N ILE A 19 -24.69 38.63 -34.19
CA ILE A 19 -24.28 38.94 -32.81
C ILE A 19 -23.86 37.67 -32.06
N PHE A 20 -24.55 36.55 -32.27
CA PHE A 20 -24.21 35.27 -31.66
C PHE A 20 -22.91 34.68 -32.24
N LEU A 21 -22.67 34.84 -33.55
CA LEU A 21 -21.42 34.42 -34.21
C LEU A 21 -20.22 35.28 -33.79
N VAL A 22 -20.40 36.58 -33.60
CA VAL A 22 -19.38 37.49 -33.05
C VAL A 22 -19.11 37.21 -31.57
N TYR A 23 -20.13 36.82 -30.80
CA TYR A 23 -19.93 36.39 -29.41
C TYR A 23 -19.10 35.10 -29.33
N ILE A 24 -19.38 34.12 -30.19
CA ILE A 24 -18.58 32.87 -30.29
C ILE A 24 -17.14 33.16 -30.75
N SER A 25 -16.91 34.14 -31.63
CA SER A 25 -15.55 34.51 -32.05
C SER A 25 -14.77 35.31 -31.00
N LEU A 26 -15.45 36.14 -30.19
CA LEU A 26 -14.83 36.92 -29.12
C LEU A 26 -14.59 36.10 -27.83
N THR A 27 -15.39 35.08 -27.56
CA THR A 27 -15.15 34.13 -26.45
C THR A 27 -14.38 32.87 -26.88
N GLY A 28 -14.00 32.80 -28.15
CA GLY A 28 -13.48 31.61 -28.82
C GLY A 28 -11.98 31.33 -28.58
N CYS A 29 -11.55 31.29 -27.33
CA CYS A 29 -10.38 30.50 -26.94
C CYS A 29 -10.83 29.42 -25.96
N ILE A 30 -11.80 28.60 -26.38
CA ILE A 30 -12.07 27.34 -25.72
C ILE A 30 -10.88 26.44 -26.06
N THR A 31 -9.83 26.54 -25.25
CA THR A 31 -8.79 25.52 -25.20
C THR A 31 -9.47 24.25 -24.73
N THR A 32 -9.95 23.43 -25.66
CA THR A 32 -10.35 22.07 -25.33
C THR A 32 -9.07 21.37 -24.92
N LYS A 33 -8.74 21.38 -23.63
CA LYS A 33 -7.75 20.47 -23.06
C LYS A 33 -8.23 19.07 -23.46
N ARG A 34 -7.59 18.47 -24.47
CA ARG A 34 -7.86 17.09 -24.85
C ARG A 34 -7.65 16.28 -23.59
N TYR A 35 -8.74 15.70 -23.06
CA TYR A 35 -8.66 14.85 -21.90
C TYR A 35 -7.85 13.62 -22.30
N LYS A 36 -6.58 13.57 -21.88
CA LYS A 36 -5.72 12.43 -22.17
C LYS A 36 -6.15 11.31 -21.23
N LEU A 37 -6.63 10.22 -21.80
CA LEU A 37 -6.93 9.01 -21.02
C LEU A 37 -5.67 8.62 -20.23
N PRO A 38 -5.80 8.35 -18.92
CA PRO A 38 -4.67 7.98 -18.10
C PRO A 38 -4.04 6.69 -18.63
N LYS A 39 -2.72 6.61 -18.58
CA LYS A 39 -2.01 5.38 -18.96
C LYS A 39 -2.36 4.26 -17.97
N GLN A 40 -2.29 3.01 -18.41
CA GLN A 40 -2.57 1.85 -17.54
C GLN A 40 -1.72 1.85 -16.26
N SER A 41 -0.46 2.27 -16.34
CA SER A 41 0.42 2.41 -15.17
C SER A 41 -0.04 3.49 -14.20
N GLU A 42 -0.61 4.59 -14.70
CA GLU A 42 -1.18 5.66 -13.87
C GLU A 42 -2.45 5.17 -13.15
N ILE A 43 -3.31 4.42 -13.86
CA ILE A 43 -4.51 3.80 -13.27
C ILE A 43 -4.12 2.81 -12.18
N ILE A 44 -3.15 1.92 -12.43
CA ILE A 44 -2.62 0.99 -11.44
C ILE A 44 -2.08 1.76 -10.22
N SER A 45 -1.28 2.79 -10.44
CA SER A 45 -0.72 3.61 -9.35
C SER A 45 -1.80 4.32 -8.51
N LYS A 46 -2.90 4.74 -9.14
CA LYS A 46 -4.04 5.36 -8.45
C LYS A 46 -4.77 4.33 -7.59
N LYS A 47 -5.07 3.16 -8.16
CA LYS A 47 -5.72 2.04 -7.44
C LYS A 47 -4.87 1.54 -6.27
N GLU A 48 -3.56 1.47 -6.42
CA GLU A 48 -2.65 1.12 -5.32
C GLU A 48 -2.72 2.15 -4.19
N LYS A 49 -2.74 3.45 -4.51
CA LYS A 49 -2.89 4.52 -3.50
C LYS A 49 -4.21 4.42 -2.77
N GLU A 50 -5.31 4.18 -3.48
CA GLU A 50 -6.64 3.97 -2.87
C GLU A 50 -6.62 2.78 -1.90
N ASN A 51 -6.00 1.67 -2.29
CA ASN A 51 -5.83 0.50 -1.42
C ASN A 51 -4.99 0.82 -0.17
N ILE A 52 -3.93 1.64 -0.31
CA ILE A 52 -3.17 2.12 0.86
C ILE A 52 -4.04 2.95 1.81
N PHE A 53 -4.90 3.83 1.30
CA PHE A 53 -5.81 4.62 2.14
C PHE A 53 -6.84 3.76 2.88
N GLU A 54 -7.39 2.74 2.21
CA GLU A 54 -8.29 1.77 2.84
C GLU A 54 -7.57 1.02 3.98
N ILE A 55 -6.38 0.50 3.69
CA ILE A 55 -5.58 -0.22 4.69
C ILE A 55 -5.22 0.69 5.85
N LEU A 56 -4.73 1.91 5.59
CA LEU A 56 -4.33 2.89 6.61
C LEU A 56 -5.45 3.16 7.63
N SER A 57 -6.69 3.15 7.17
CA SER A 57 -7.89 3.42 7.98
C SER A 57 -8.41 2.19 8.73
N SER A 58 -7.89 0.99 8.42
CA SER A 58 -8.35 -0.26 9.03
C SER A 58 -7.89 -0.42 10.48
N GLN A 59 -8.79 -0.89 11.34
CA GLN A 59 -8.46 -1.28 12.72
C GLN A 59 -7.87 -2.70 12.80
N GLU A 60 -8.10 -3.52 11.78
CA GLU A 60 -7.65 -4.91 11.75
C GLU A 60 -7.14 -5.26 10.35
N VAL A 61 -5.81 -5.31 10.22
CA VAL A 61 -5.17 -5.56 8.92
C VAL A 61 -5.08 -7.06 8.66
N LYS A 62 -5.42 -7.47 7.43
CA LYS A 62 -5.39 -8.88 7.01
C LYS A 62 -4.03 -9.25 6.44
N ARG A 63 -3.72 -10.54 6.37
CA ARG A 63 -2.44 -11.04 5.82
C ARG A 63 -2.19 -10.60 4.37
N LYS A 64 -3.23 -10.59 3.52
CA LYS A 64 -3.10 -10.08 2.14
C LYS A 64 -2.71 -8.60 2.08
N ASP A 65 -3.24 -7.81 3.01
CA ASP A 65 -2.99 -6.38 3.08
C ASP A 65 -1.54 -6.12 3.51
N ILE A 66 -1.03 -6.87 4.50
CA ILE A 66 0.39 -6.83 4.89
C ILE A 66 1.30 -7.12 3.70
N ALA A 67 1.03 -8.17 2.92
CA ALA A 67 1.84 -8.50 1.74
C ALA A 67 1.86 -7.37 0.70
N PHE A 68 0.69 -6.80 0.42
CA PHE A 68 0.55 -5.65 -0.47
C PHE A 68 1.38 -4.46 0.01
N VAL A 69 1.21 -4.02 1.27
CA VAL A 69 1.90 -2.83 1.79
C VAL A 69 3.42 -3.06 1.87
N LEU A 70 3.88 -4.25 2.27
CA LEU A 70 5.30 -4.61 2.30
C LEU A 70 5.96 -4.39 0.94
N ILE A 71 5.44 -5.06 -0.09
CA ILE A 71 5.99 -5.01 -1.43
C ILE A 71 5.80 -3.63 -2.06
N TYR A 72 4.72 -2.93 -1.74
CA TYR A 72 4.51 -1.55 -2.18
C TYR A 72 5.57 -0.60 -1.60
N TYR A 73 5.83 -0.67 -0.29
CA TYR A 73 6.77 0.21 0.39
C TYR A 73 8.23 -0.09 0.06
N LEU A 74 8.57 -1.36 -0.16
CA LEU A 74 9.94 -1.83 -0.37
C LEU A 74 10.25 -2.12 -1.85
N ARG A 75 9.38 -1.68 -2.78
CA ARG A 75 9.50 -1.95 -4.22
C ARG A 75 10.86 -1.57 -4.80
N ASP A 76 11.39 -0.42 -4.37
CA ASP A 76 12.69 0.11 -4.78
C ASP A 76 13.87 -0.66 -4.19
N PHE A 77 13.64 -1.42 -3.11
CA PHE A 77 14.66 -2.22 -2.44
C PHE A 77 14.67 -3.69 -2.85
N LEU A 78 13.66 -4.17 -3.59
CA LEU A 78 13.54 -5.58 -3.98
C LEU A 78 14.83 -6.18 -4.58
N PRO A 79 15.62 -5.48 -5.42
CA PRO A 79 16.86 -6.03 -5.97
C PRO A 79 17.95 -6.35 -4.93
N PHE A 80 17.86 -5.82 -3.71
CA PHE A 80 18.84 -6.03 -2.65
C PHE A 80 18.51 -7.18 -1.71
N PHE A 81 17.34 -7.80 -1.89
CA PHE A 81 16.93 -8.95 -1.11
C PHE A 81 17.18 -10.24 -1.86
N GLU A 82 17.80 -11.21 -1.20
CA GLU A 82 17.95 -12.54 -1.77
C GLU A 82 16.67 -13.36 -1.53
N PRO A 83 16.06 -13.97 -2.56
CA PRO A 83 14.94 -14.87 -2.36
C PRO A 83 15.42 -16.12 -1.60
N VAL A 84 14.54 -16.69 -0.77
CA VAL A 84 14.82 -17.93 -0.03
C VAL A 84 15.01 -19.13 -0.97
N SER A 85 14.58 -18.99 -2.23
CA SER A 85 14.52 -20.04 -3.24
C SER A 85 15.80 -20.26 -4.05
N LYS A 86 16.99 -19.84 -3.59
CA LYS A 86 18.25 -20.32 -4.20
C LYS A 86 18.38 -21.84 -3.95
N GLY A 87 17.71 -22.64 -4.78
CA GLY A 87 17.74 -24.11 -4.76
C GLY A 87 16.51 -24.85 -4.21
N ARG A 88 15.41 -24.19 -3.83
CA ARG A 88 14.12 -24.86 -3.51
C ARG A 88 12.98 -24.29 -4.33
N PRO A 89 12.10 -25.12 -4.93
CA PRO A 89 10.91 -24.62 -5.59
C PRO A 89 10.05 -23.90 -4.55
N VAL A 90 9.79 -22.61 -4.79
CA VAL A 90 8.66 -21.95 -4.14
C VAL A 90 7.43 -22.73 -4.57
N ASN A 91 6.56 -23.10 -3.63
CA ASN A 91 5.27 -23.64 -4.02
C ASN A 91 4.48 -22.51 -4.68
N ASP A 92 4.58 -22.41 -6.01
CA ASP A 92 3.87 -21.41 -6.80
C ASP A 92 2.34 -21.63 -6.80
N ASN A 93 1.91 -22.79 -6.31
CA ASN A 93 0.52 -23.19 -6.22
C ASN A 93 -0.06 -22.96 -4.81
N ILE A 94 -0.22 -21.69 -4.45
CA ILE A 94 -0.94 -21.26 -3.25
C ILE A 94 -2.43 -21.11 -3.64
N SER A 95 -3.23 -22.15 -3.37
CA SER A 95 -4.60 -22.25 -3.91
C SER A 95 -5.57 -21.18 -3.39
N ASP A 96 -5.41 -20.73 -2.14
CA ASP A 96 -6.35 -19.82 -1.48
C ASP A 96 -6.11 -18.34 -1.80
N ILE A 97 -5.16 -18.02 -2.69
CA ILE A 97 -4.89 -16.66 -3.17
C ILE A 97 -5.22 -16.45 -4.64
N THR A 98 -5.61 -17.51 -5.36
CA THR A 98 -5.91 -17.43 -6.79
C THR A 98 -7.04 -16.45 -7.08
N GLY A 99 -6.79 -15.50 -7.97
CA GLY A 99 -7.77 -14.48 -8.37
C GLY A 99 -7.88 -13.29 -7.41
N LEU A 100 -7.08 -13.25 -6.35
CA LEU A 100 -6.97 -12.07 -5.50
C LEU A 100 -6.19 -10.96 -6.20
N LYS A 101 -6.57 -9.70 -5.92
CA LYS A 101 -5.84 -8.53 -6.42
C LYS A 101 -4.40 -8.49 -5.86
N GLU A 102 -4.21 -9.05 -4.68
CA GLU A 102 -2.94 -9.08 -3.95
C GLU A 102 -2.08 -10.31 -4.26
N GLU A 103 -2.52 -11.22 -5.14
CA GLU A 103 -1.87 -12.51 -5.41
C GLU A 103 -0.38 -12.37 -5.70
N GLU A 104 -0.01 -11.44 -6.59
CA GLU A 104 1.40 -11.20 -6.96
C GLU A 104 2.23 -10.69 -5.77
N TYR A 105 1.67 -9.81 -4.94
CA TYR A 105 2.35 -9.28 -3.76
C TYR A 105 2.56 -10.36 -2.71
N ILE A 106 1.57 -11.25 -2.53
CA ILE A 106 1.67 -12.41 -1.65
C ILE A 106 2.77 -13.35 -2.13
N LYS A 107 2.76 -13.73 -3.41
CA LYS A 107 3.79 -14.61 -4.00
C LYS A 107 5.20 -14.03 -3.82
N LYS A 108 5.38 -12.73 -4.07
CA LYS A 108 6.67 -12.04 -3.86
C LYS A 108 7.11 -12.06 -2.40
N ALA A 109 6.23 -11.69 -1.47
CA ALA A 109 6.55 -11.65 -0.04
C ALA A 109 6.86 -13.05 0.53
N VAL A 110 6.23 -14.09 0.01
CA VAL A 110 6.51 -15.50 0.36
C VAL A 110 7.85 -15.94 -0.24
N ASN A 111 8.12 -15.64 -1.51
CA ASN A 111 9.40 -15.98 -2.17
C ASN A 111 10.61 -15.34 -1.46
N MET A 112 10.46 -14.10 -1.00
CA MET A 112 11.47 -13.39 -0.21
C MET A 112 11.59 -13.91 1.23
N GLY A 113 10.75 -14.84 1.66
CA GLY A 113 10.76 -15.39 3.02
C GLY A 113 10.22 -14.44 4.09
N TRP A 114 9.71 -13.28 3.71
CA TRP A 114 9.15 -12.29 4.65
C TRP A 114 7.86 -12.80 5.27
N MET A 115 7.02 -13.44 4.45
CA MET A 115 5.80 -14.12 4.87
C MET A 115 5.89 -15.62 4.57
N ARG A 116 5.06 -16.43 5.25
CA ARG A 116 5.07 -17.89 5.11
C ARG A 116 3.66 -18.42 4.90
N ILE A 117 3.55 -19.44 4.05
CA ILE A 117 2.38 -20.33 3.99
C ILE A 117 2.36 -21.24 5.23
N MET A 118 1.19 -21.76 5.55
CA MET A 118 1.00 -22.71 6.64
C MET A 118 1.36 -24.14 6.18
N PRO A 119 1.53 -25.11 7.11
CA PRO A 119 1.88 -26.49 6.77
C PRO A 119 0.90 -27.20 5.84
N ASP A 120 -0.34 -26.73 5.76
CA ASP A 120 -1.39 -27.22 4.86
C ASP A 120 -1.31 -26.63 3.44
N GLY A 121 -0.30 -25.81 3.16
CA GLY A 121 -0.07 -25.18 1.85
C GLY A 121 -0.86 -23.91 1.59
N LYS A 122 -1.64 -23.40 2.56
CA LYS A 122 -2.47 -22.20 2.40
C LYS A 122 -1.81 -20.94 2.97
N PHE A 123 -2.20 -19.77 2.46
CA PHE A 123 -1.69 -18.48 2.93
C PHE A 123 -2.58 -17.81 3.98
N TYR A 124 -3.87 -18.10 3.97
CA TYR A 124 -4.92 -17.48 4.80
C TYR A 124 -5.01 -15.95 4.60
N PRO A 125 -5.34 -15.46 3.40
CA PRO A 125 -5.27 -14.04 3.05
C PRO A 125 -6.16 -13.13 3.91
N TYR A 126 -7.26 -13.66 4.45
CA TYR A 126 -8.24 -12.91 5.22
C TYR A 126 -8.02 -12.93 6.73
N ASP A 127 -7.05 -13.69 7.22
CA ASP A 127 -6.74 -13.73 8.65
C ASP A 127 -6.19 -12.40 9.13
N LYS A 128 -6.66 -11.97 10.30
CA LYS A 128 -6.20 -10.76 10.98
C LYS A 128 -4.80 -10.98 11.53
N VAL A 129 -3.92 -9.98 11.36
CA VAL A 129 -2.54 -10.06 11.82
C VAL A 129 -2.41 -9.49 13.23
N LYS A 130 -1.84 -10.29 14.14
CA LYS A 130 -1.49 -9.85 15.50
C LYS A 130 -0.17 -9.09 15.51
N ARG A 131 0.01 -8.21 16.50
CA ARG A 131 1.23 -7.41 16.70
C ARG A 131 2.51 -8.24 16.71
N PHE A 132 2.52 -9.39 17.40
CA PHE A 132 3.70 -10.26 17.38
C PHE A 132 3.99 -10.85 16.00
N GLN A 133 2.96 -11.18 15.22
CA GLN A 133 3.12 -11.74 13.88
C GLN A 133 3.71 -10.68 12.94
N PHE A 134 3.24 -9.43 13.05
CA PHE A 134 3.81 -8.33 12.29
C PHE A 134 5.26 -8.03 12.69
N ALA A 135 5.60 -8.10 13.98
CA ALA A 135 6.98 -7.99 14.44
C ALA A 135 7.90 -9.05 13.83
N ILE A 136 7.45 -10.31 13.78
CA ILE A 136 8.18 -11.41 13.11
C ILE A 136 8.39 -11.11 11.63
N ILE A 137 7.37 -10.58 10.94
CA ILE A 137 7.48 -10.24 9.51
C ILE A 137 8.54 -9.14 9.31
N LEU A 138 8.49 -8.05 10.07
CA LEU A 138 9.48 -6.97 10.00
C LEU A 138 10.90 -7.47 10.32
N TYR A 139 11.03 -8.35 11.31
CA TYR A 139 12.31 -8.96 11.68
C TYR A 139 12.88 -9.84 10.56
N ARG A 140 12.04 -10.59 9.83
CA ARG A 140 12.46 -11.37 8.66
C ARG A 140 12.89 -10.49 7.50
N VAL A 141 12.16 -9.40 7.22
CA VAL A 141 12.54 -8.42 6.21
C VAL A 141 13.94 -7.87 6.54
N PHE A 142 14.16 -7.47 7.79
CA PHE A 142 15.46 -6.98 8.22
C PHE A 142 16.56 -8.04 8.11
N GLY A 143 16.31 -9.27 8.59
CA GLY A 143 17.28 -10.37 8.52
C GLY A 143 17.60 -10.86 7.11
N SER A 144 16.75 -10.57 6.13
CA SER A 144 17.02 -10.86 4.71
C SER A 144 17.99 -9.86 4.05
N LEU A 145 18.40 -8.82 4.78
CA LEU A 145 19.42 -7.87 4.33
C LEU A 145 20.78 -8.34 4.82
N VAL A 146 21.67 -8.64 3.86
CA VAL A 146 22.99 -9.23 4.09
C VAL A 146 23.93 -8.33 4.91
N PHE A 147 23.60 -7.05 5.09
CA PHE A 147 24.56 -6.01 5.52
C PHE A 147 24.26 -5.31 6.85
N LEU A 148 23.22 -5.69 7.60
CA LEU A 148 22.85 -4.99 8.84
C LEU A 148 23.13 -5.86 10.08
N GLN A 149 24.39 -5.85 10.51
CA GLN A 149 24.77 -6.25 11.87
C GLN A 149 25.43 -5.06 12.57
N ASN A 150 25.03 -4.84 13.82
CA ASN A 150 25.50 -3.81 14.75
C ASN A 150 24.73 -2.48 14.71
N SER A 151 23.54 -2.47 15.31
CA SER A 151 23.06 -1.28 16.02
C SER A 151 23.28 -1.48 17.52
N GLY A 152 23.91 -0.50 18.18
CA GLY A 152 24.03 -0.49 19.63
C GLY A 152 22.64 -0.61 20.26
N GLN A 153 22.46 -1.62 21.11
CA GLN A 153 21.16 -1.93 21.69
C GLN A 153 20.93 -1.07 22.94
N GLU A 154 19.92 -0.20 22.89
CA GLU A 154 19.35 0.36 24.12
C GLU A 154 18.69 -0.78 24.92
N ASN A 155 18.87 -0.78 26.24
CA ASN A 155 18.16 -1.72 27.11
C ASN A 155 16.68 -1.32 27.17
N VAL A 156 15.81 -2.16 26.61
CA VAL A 156 14.36 -1.93 26.57
C VAL A 156 13.69 -2.99 27.42
N ASP A 157 13.00 -2.56 28.48
CA ASP A 157 12.15 -3.43 29.29
C ASP A 157 10.76 -3.62 28.64
N ILE A 158 10.37 -4.88 28.39
CA ILE A 158 9.10 -5.26 27.75
C ILE A 158 8.34 -6.18 28.69
N LYS A 159 7.34 -5.65 29.37
CA LYS A 159 6.70 -6.31 30.53
C LYS A 159 5.95 -7.60 30.20
N ASP A 160 5.43 -7.75 28.99
CA ASP A 160 4.60 -8.88 28.55
C ASP A 160 5.30 -9.85 27.60
N VAL A 161 6.62 -9.74 27.43
CA VAL A 161 7.41 -10.63 26.58
C VAL A 161 8.69 -11.04 27.29
N HIS A 162 8.71 -12.28 27.77
CA HIS A 162 9.87 -12.83 28.47
C HIS A 162 11.05 -13.09 27.50
N PRO A 163 12.32 -12.90 27.90
CA PRO A 163 13.49 -13.14 27.05
C PRO A 163 13.61 -14.55 26.46
N SER A 164 13.04 -15.57 27.11
CA SER A 164 12.99 -16.94 26.59
C SER A 164 11.88 -17.21 25.56
N ASP A 165 10.99 -16.24 25.33
CA ASP A 165 9.92 -16.39 24.35
C ASP A 165 10.49 -16.33 22.93
N TYR A 166 10.01 -17.20 22.04
CA TYR A 166 10.43 -17.22 20.64
C TYR A 166 10.13 -15.91 19.89
N ILE A 167 9.20 -15.09 20.38
CA ILE A 167 8.93 -13.75 19.81
C ILE A 167 9.83 -12.65 20.36
N TYR A 168 10.65 -12.91 21.37
CA TYR A 168 11.41 -11.87 22.07
C TYR A 168 12.29 -11.07 21.11
N ASN A 169 13.14 -11.75 20.31
CA ASN A 169 14.03 -11.07 19.36
C ASN A 169 13.26 -10.20 18.34
N PRO A 170 12.20 -10.69 17.67
CA PRO A 170 11.34 -9.86 16.82
C PRO A 170 10.74 -8.65 17.53
N VAL A 171 10.21 -8.83 18.75
CA VAL A 171 9.58 -7.74 19.51
C VAL A 171 10.62 -6.71 19.94
N PHE A 172 11.74 -7.17 20.51
CA PHE A 172 12.86 -6.33 20.89
C PHE A 172 13.37 -5.52 19.71
N PHE A 173 13.52 -6.14 18.53
CA PHE A 173 13.92 -5.46 17.31
C PHE A 173 12.97 -4.31 16.94
N VAL A 174 11.65 -4.56 16.86
CA VAL A 174 10.70 -3.52 16.44
C VAL A 174 10.55 -2.40 17.47
N VAL A 175 10.73 -2.70 18.75
CA VAL A 175 10.65 -1.69 19.82
C VAL A 175 11.92 -0.84 19.88
N SER A 176 13.11 -1.46 19.87
CA SER A 176 14.40 -0.74 19.90
C SER A 176 14.59 0.18 18.70
N HIS A 177 14.07 -0.21 17.52
CA HIS A 177 14.08 0.62 16.32
C HIS A 177 12.86 1.54 16.19
N LYS A 178 12.01 1.63 17.23
CA LYS A 178 10.83 2.50 17.30
C LYS A 178 9.84 2.26 16.15
N LEU A 179 9.81 1.05 15.59
CA LEU A 179 8.90 0.64 14.51
C LEU A 179 7.49 0.40 15.07
N LEU A 180 7.39 -0.30 16.21
CA LEU A 180 6.15 -0.50 16.96
C LEU A 180 6.34 -0.03 18.42
N PRO A 181 5.49 0.87 18.93
CA PRO A 181 5.66 1.40 20.28
C PRO A 181 5.14 0.43 21.35
N LEU A 182 5.69 0.54 22.56
CA LEU A 182 5.05 0.03 23.78
C LEU A 182 3.98 1.01 24.26
N VAL A 183 3.02 0.49 25.02
CA VAL A 183 2.01 1.29 25.72
C VAL A 183 2.10 0.92 27.20
N ASN A 184 2.54 1.86 28.04
CA ASN A 184 2.79 1.65 29.47
C ASN A 184 3.77 0.50 29.79
N GLY A 185 4.71 0.24 28.87
CA GLY A 185 5.68 -0.86 28.96
C GLY A 185 5.19 -2.21 28.42
N TYR A 186 3.96 -2.28 27.91
CA TYR A 186 3.37 -3.49 27.33
C TYR A 186 3.37 -3.43 25.80
N PHE A 187 3.73 -4.54 25.16
CA PHE A 187 3.71 -4.68 23.71
C PHE A 187 2.34 -5.09 23.17
N TYR A 188 1.50 -5.72 23.98
CA TYR A 188 0.19 -6.27 23.62
C TYR A 188 0.27 -7.25 22.46
N ARG A 189 1.10 -8.30 22.63
CA ARG A 189 1.44 -9.26 21.56
C ARG A 189 0.23 -9.79 20.76
N ASN A 190 -0.89 -10.06 21.45
CA ASN A 190 -2.09 -10.67 20.87
C ASN A 190 -3.09 -9.68 20.24
N LYS A 191 -2.89 -8.38 20.43
CA LYS A 191 -3.73 -7.35 19.79
C LYS A 191 -3.47 -7.35 18.28
N THR A 192 -4.51 -7.16 17.48
CA THR A 192 -4.41 -6.97 16.04
C THR A 192 -3.65 -5.68 15.71
N VAL A 193 -2.90 -5.68 14.60
CA VAL A 193 -2.30 -4.44 14.08
C VAL A 193 -3.31 -3.64 13.29
N THR A 194 -3.26 -2.33 13.50
CA THR A 194 -3.98 -1.34 12.70
C THR A 194 -3.22 -0.99 11.44
N GLY A 195 -3.93 -0.48 10.44
CA GLY A 195 -3.36 0.05 9.21
C GLY A 195 -2.32 1.12 9.44
N TYR A 196 -2.65 2.05 10.33
CA TYR A 196 -1.76 3.11 10.76
C TYR A 196 -0.42 2.57 11.29
N GLU A 197 -0.46 1.58 12.21
CA GLU A 197 0.75 0.96 12.74
C GLU A 197 1.59 0.30 11.64
N VAL A 198 0.94 -0.41 10.71
CA VAL A 198 1.62 -1.09 9.59
C VAL A 198 2.32 -0.09 8.68
N CYS A 199 1.59 0.92 8.17
CA CYS A 199 2.12 1.91 7.26
C CYS A 199 3.20 2.78 7.91
N LEU A 200 3.04 3.14 9.19
CA LEU A 200 4.03 3.90 9.94
C LEU A 200 5.31 3.09 10.15
N ALA A 201 5.20 1.82 10.57
CA ALA A 201 6.34 0.94 10.76
C ALA A 201 7.13 0.74 9.47
N LEU A 202 6.44 0.49 8.34
CA LEU A 202 7.09 0.32 7.03
C LEU A 202 7.69 1.63 6.50
N SER A 203 7.07 2.78 6.77
CA SER A 203 7.67 4.09 6.46
C SER A 203 8.98 4.30 7.23
N LYS A 204 9.01 3.98 8.52
CA LYS A 204 10.21 4.08 9.36
C LYS A 204 11.28 3.08 8.92
N LEU A 205 10.91 1.82 8.69
CA LEU A 205 11.83 0.80 8.20
C LEU A 205 12.46 1.24 6.88
N ARG A 206 11.67 1.69 5.91
CA ARG A 206 12.18 2.21 4.63
C ARG A 206 13.16 3.37 4.81
N LYS A 207 12.92 4.28 5.76
CA LYS A 207 13.87 5.36 6.09
C LYS A 207 15.17 4.83 6.68
N MET A 208 15.12 3.75 7.48
CA MET A 208 16.32 3.10 8.00
C MET A 208 17.15 2.47 6.88
N LEU A 209 16.52 1.86 5.88
CA LEU A 209 17.21 1.23 4.74
C LEU A 209 17.87 2.22 3.77
N LYS A 210 17.55 3.51 3.86
CA LYS A 210 18.17 4.57 3.04
C LYS A 210 19.44 5.16 3.65
N LYS A 211 19.73 4.83 4.92
CA LYS A 211 20.93 5.29 5.61
C LYS A 211 22.06 4.29 5.41
#